data_AF-A0A0C3K227-F1
#
_entry.id   AF-A0A0C3K227-F1
#
_cell.length_a   1.000
_cell.length_b   1.000
_cell.length_c   1.000
_cell.angle_alpha   90.00
_cell.angle_beta   90.00
_cell.angle_gamma   90.00
#
_symmetry.space_group_name_H-M   'P 1'
#
loop_
_entity.id
_entity.type
_entity.pdbx_description
1 polymer ?
#
loop_
_entity_poly.entity_id
_entity_poly.type
_entity_poly.pdbx_seq_one_letter_code
_entity_poly.pdbx_strand_id
1 'polypeptide(L)'
;MDLGLAEVHRLQSEPGAADSHWGLTEVHRVRNQYDEAIESYLKALHIRTEIGDRQGRADALWGLAEVYRFRGGDDEAIAFHSEALQIYTDIGNRQGRASALWGLAHVRRLRDEYDEAMTPTPYKFATIYDTIHGCKQAAAIFNPIGNTEAATRALKDAADVRRLLQREEAL
;
A
#
# COMPACT_ATOMS: atom_id res chain seq x y z
N MET A 1 21.00 49.94 -21.17
CA MET A 1 20.64 48.71 -21.92
C MET A 1 20.28 47.64 -20.89
N ASP A 2 19.07 47.72 -20.34
CA ASP A 2 18.51 46.75 -19.39
C ASP A 2 17.94 45.55 -20.16
N LEU A 3 18.82 44.74 -20.74
CA LEU A 3 18.43 43.50 -21.42
C LEU A 3 18.30 42.30 -20.46
N GLY A 4 18.65 42.45 -19.17
CA GLY A 4 18.60 41.36 -18.19
C GLY A 4 17.23 41.15 -17.55
N LEU A 5 16.49 42.22 -17.24
CA LEU A 5 15.21 42.12 -16.51
C LEU A 5 14.05 41.67 -17.40
N ALA A 6 14.08 42.01 -18.70
CA ALA A 6 13.05 41.59 -19.66
C ALA A 6 13.09 40.09 -19.95
N GLU A 7 14.28 39.47 -19.94
CA GLU A 7 14.44 38.03 -20.18
C GLU A 7 14.09 37.20 -18.93
N VAL A 8 14.37 37.70 -17.73
CA VAL A 8 13.95 37.09 -16.46
C VAL A 8 12.42 37.11 -16.31
N HIS A 9 11.75 38.20 -16.71
CA HIS A 9 10.29 38.27 -16.73
C HIS A 9 9.66 37.38 -17.82
N ARG A 10 10.40 37.06 -18.89
CA ARG A 10 9.94 36.18 -19.97
C ARG A 10 9.87 34.72 -19.53
N LEU A 11 10.79 34.27 -18.69
CA LEU A 11 10.82 32.90 -18.13
C LEU A 11 9.78 32.67 -17.01
N GLN A 12 9.30 33.73 -16.36
CA GLN A 12 8.22 33.66 -15.36
C GLN A 12 6.81 33.67 -15.96
N SER A 13 6.69 33.86 -17.27
CA SER A 13 5.42 34.05 -17.99
C SER A 13 5.05 32.85 -18.87
N GLU A 14 5.70 31.70 -18.68
CA GLU A 14 5.35 30.43 -19.33
C GLU A 14 4.41 29.64 -18.41
N PRO A 15 3.12 29.49 -18.74
CA PRO A 15 2.14 28.78 -17.89
C PRO A 15 2.63 27.38 -17.48
N GLY A 16 3.34 26.68 -18.37
CA GLY A 16 3.90 25.36 -18.11
C GLY A 16 5.06 25.32 -17.09
N ALA A 17 5.77 26.42 -16.88
CA ALA A 17 6.81 26.51 -15.85
C ALA A 17 6.20 26.66 -14.45
N ALA A 18 5.11 27.43 -14.31
CA ALA A 18 4.39 27.54 -13.05
C ALA A 18 3.70 26.22 -12.67
N ASP A 19 3.10 25.53 -13.64
CA ASP A 19 2.44 24.24 -13.44
C ASP A 19 3.42 23.12 -13.06
N SER A 20 4.63 23.11 -13.64
CA SER A 20 5.69 22.16 -13.28
C SER A 20 6.31 22.45 -11.91
N HIS A 21 6.49 23.72 -11.52
CA HIS A 21 6.90 24.08 -10.17
C HIS A 21 5.82 23.73 -9.13
N TRP A 22 4.54 23.91 -9.46
CA TRP A 22 3.43 23.48 -8.61
C TRP A 22 3.42 21.96 -8.42
N GLY A 23 3.58 21.19 -9.51
CA GLY A 23 3.69 19.73 -9.45
C GLY A 23 4.90 19.23 -8.65
N LEU A 24 6.07 19.85 -8.81
CA LEU A 24 7.26 19.53 -8.01
C LEU A 24 7.05 19.86 -6.53
N THR A 25 6.46 21.02 -6.22
CA THR A 25 6.14 21.42 -4.84
C THR A 25 5.18 20.43 -4.20
N GLU A 26 4.17 19.98 -4.94
CA GLU A 26 3.20 18.99 -4.47
C GLU A 26 3.84 17.61 -4.24
N VAL A 27 4.71 17.15 -5.14
CA VAL A 27 5.48 15.91 -4.96
C VAL A 27 6.38 16.00 -3.73
N HIS A 28 7.06 17.12 -3.52
CA HIS A 28 7.88 17.35 -2.32
C HIS A 28 7.03 17.35 -1.05
N ARG A 29 5.86 18.01 -1.07
CA ARG A 29 4.92 18.04 0.05
C ARG A 29 4.44 16.64 0.42
N VAL A 30 4.01 15.85 -0.55
CA VAL A 30 3.54 14.47 -0.35
C VAL A 30 4.66 13.57 0.18
N ARG A 31 5.89 13.70 -0.36
CA ARG A 31 7.06 12.95 0.14
C ARG A 31 7.37 13.28 1.60
N ASN A 32 7.39 14.57 1.97
CA ASN A 32 7.62 14.97 3.36
C ASN A 32 6.53 14.40 4.29
N GLN A 33 5.27 14.36 3.85
CA GLN A 33 4.18 13.76 4.62
C GLN A 33 4.39 12.26 4.86
N TYR A 34 4.91 11.52 3.87
CA TYR A 34 5.24 10.11 4.06
C TYR A 34 6.41 9.92 5.02
N ASP A 35 7.46 10.73 4.93
CA ASP A 35 8.61 10.65 5.83
C ASP A 35 8.21 10.97 7.29
N GLU A 36 7.40 12.01 7.50
CA GLU A 36 6.83 12.34 8.82
C GLU A 36 5.94 11.23 9.38
N ALA A 37 5.13 10.59 8.54
CA ALA A 37 4.29 9.47 8.93
C ALA A 37 5.12 8.24 9.32
N ILE A 38 6.16 7.92 8.54
CA ILE A 38 7.09 6.82 8.84
C ILE A 38 7.78 7.07 10.19
N GLU A 39 8.32 8.27 10.42
CA GLU A 39 8.94 8.60 11.70
C GLU A 39 7.96 8.43 12.87
N SER A 40 6.72 8.90 12.70
CA SER A 40 5.70 8.83 13.75
C SER A 40 5.34 7.38 14.08
N TYR A 41 5.16 6.53 13.07
CA TYR A 41 4.88 5.11 13.30
C TYR A 41 6.10 4.35 13.84
N LEU A 42 7.33 4.66 13.44
CA LEU A 42 8.54 4.07 14.02
C LEU A 42 8.70 4.43 15.50
N LYS A 43 8.44 5.69 15.88
CA LYS A 43 8.42 6.13 17.28
C LYS A 43 7.34 5.38 18.07
N ALA A 44 6.13 5.27 17.51
CA ALA A 44 5.05 4.50 18.13
C ALA A 44 5.43 3.01 18.28
N LEU A 45 5.99 2.41 17.24
CA LEU A 45 6.46 1.02 17.24
C LEU A 45 7.48 0.77 18.35
N HIS A 46 8.46 1.66 18.50
CA HIS A 46 9.45 1.59 19.56
C HIS A 46 8.81 1.63 20.95
N ILE A 47 8.00 2.66 21.24
CA ILE A 47 7.33 2.83 22.54
C ILE A 47 6.43 1.64 22.86
N ARG A 48 5.61 1.19 21.90
CA ARG A 48 4.69 0.05 22.08
C ARG A 48 5.44 -1.24 22.35
N THR A 49 6.62 -1.41 21.74
CA THR A 49 7.50 -2.54 22.01
C THR A 49 8.07 -2.48 23.42
N GLU A 50 8.59 -1.33 23.86
CA GLU A 50 9.17 -1.17 25.21
C GLU A 50 8.17 -1.43 26.34
N ILE A 51 6.92 -0.96 26.18
CA ILE A 51 5.87 -1.16 27.19
C ILE A 51 5.18 -2.53 27.09
N GLY A 52 5.54 -3.37 26.11
CA GLY A 52 4.94 -4.68 25.89
C GLY A 52 3.52 -4.65 25.32
N ASP A 53 3.08 -3.54 24.72
CA ASP A 53 1.76 -3.44 24.08
C ASP A 53 1.79 -4.09 22.69
N ARG A 54 1.42 -5.37 22.66
CA ARG A 54 1.38 -6.17 21.42
C ARG A 54 0.35 -5.65 20.41
N GLN A 55 -0.81 -5.19 20.88
CA GLN A 55 -1.86 -4.68 19.99
C GLN A 55 -1.39 -3.38 19.32
N GLY A 56 -0.91 -2.42 20.11
CA GLY A 56 -0.40 -1.16 19.58
C GLY A 56 0.85 -1.32 18.71
N ARG A 57 1.70 -2.32 18.99
CA ARG A 57 2.81 -2.70 18.10
C ARG A 57 2.31 -3.15 16.73
N ALA A 58 1.31 -4.04 16.69
CA ALA A 58 0.72 -4.50 15.44
C ALA A 58 0.05 -3.36 14.66
N ASP A 59 -0.64 -2.45 15.35
CA ASP A 59 -1.27 -1.28 14.73
C ASP A 59 -0.23 -0.33 14.11
N ALA A 60 0.91 -0.12 14.79
CA ALA A 60 2.00 0.69 14.25
C ALA A 60 2.66 0.04 13.01
N LEU A 61 2.88 -1.28 13.03
CA LEU A 61 3.39 -2.02 11.87
C LEU A 61 2.42 -1.96 10.69
N TRP A 62 1.12 -2.14 10.95
CA TRP A 62 0.10 -1.99 9.91
C TRP A 62 0.10 -0.58 9.30
N GLY A 63 0.26 0.46 10.14
CA GLY A 63 0.41 1.84 9.69
C GLY A 63 1.64 2.07 8.81
N LEU A 64 2.81 1.53 9.20
CA LEU A 64 4.02 1.57 8.37
C LEU A 64 3.79 0.92 7.02
N ALA A 65 3.17 -0.26 7.01
CA ALA A 65 2.89 -0.99 5.78
C ALA A 65 2.04 -0.16 4.81
N GLU A 66 0.99 0.50 5.29
CA GLU A 66 0.15 1.37 4.47
C GLU A 66 0.92 2.59 3.92
N VAL A 67 1.78 3.22 4.72
CA VAL A 67 2.60 4.35 4.24
C VAL A 67 3.57 3.91 3.15
N TYR A 68 4.26 2.77 3.34
CA TYR A 68 5.15 2.20 2.33
C TYR A 68 4.40 1.80 1.06
N ARG A 69 3.20 1.22 1.19
CA ARG A 69 2.34 0.91 0.05
C ARG A 69 1.99 2.15 -0.77
N PHE A 70 1.64 3.27 -0.11
CA PHE A 70 1.36 4.53 -0.83
C PHE A 70 2.61 5.19 -1.43
N ARG A 71 3.79 4.95 -0.84
CA ARG A 71 5.08 5.42 -1.35
C ARG A 71 5.63 4.57 -2.51
N GLY A 72 5.09 3.36 -2.73
CA GLY A 72 5.59 2.38 -3.70
C GLY A 72 6.72 1.48 -3.18
N GLY A 73 6.90 1.40 -1.85
CA GLY A 73 7.81 0.46 -1.21
C GLY A 73 7.12 -0.87 -0.93
N ASP A 74 6.90 -1.67 -1.97
CA ASP A 74 6.09 -2.89 -1.89
C ASP A 74 6.74 -3.95 -0.98
N ASP A 75 8.06 -4.10 -1.02
CA ASP A 75 8.77 -5.09 -0.19
C ASP A 75 8.69 -4.72 1.30
N GLU A 76 8.84 -3.45 1.66
CA GLU A 76 8.64 -2.96 3.02
C GLU A 76 7.19 -3.13 3.47
N ALA A 77 6.22 -2.81 2.61
CA ALA A 77 4.80 -2.98 2.91
C ALA A 77 4.45 -4.46 3.18
N ILE A 78 4.98 -5.39 2.38
CA ILE A 78 4.80 -6.83 2.59
C ILE A 78 5.41 -7.26 3.93
N ALA A 79 6.63 -6.81 4.24
CA ALA A 79 7.30 -7.16 5.48
C ALA A 79 6.50 -6.71 6.72
N PHE A 80 6.10 -5.43 6.75
CA PHE A 80 5.36 -4.86 7.87
C PHE A 80 3.94 -5.43 8.02
N HIS A 81 3.20 -5.65 6.92
CA HIS A 81 1.91 -6.32 7.02
C HIS A 81 2.04 -7.77 7.50
N SER A 82 3.10 -8.49 7.09
CA SER A 82 3.33 -9.87 7.53
C SER A 82 3.62 -9.96 9.03
N GLU A 83 4.44 -9.03 9.56
CA GLU A 83 4.71 -8.96 10.99
C GLU A 83 3.46 -8.57 11.80
N ALA A 84 2.70 -7.58 11.33
CA ALA A 84 1.42 -7.19 11.94
C ALA A 84 0.42 -8.37 11.94
N LEU A 85 0.33 -9.10 10.82
CA LEU A 85 -0.53 -10.28 10.68
C LEU A 85 -0.18 -11.35 11.72
N GLN A 86 1.10 -11.63 11.93
CA GLN A 86 1.55 -12.58 12.93
C GLN A 86 1.12 -12.15 14.32
N ILE A 87 1.36 -10.90 14.70
CA ILE A 87 1.01 -10.41 16.04
C ILE A 87 -0.51 -10.41 16.25
N TYR A 88 -1.31 -9.92 15.29
CA TYR A 88 -2.77 -9.97 15.39
C TYR A 88 -3.30 -11.40 15.51
N THR A 89 -2.67 -12.35 14.83
CA THR A 89 -3.01 -13.78 14.94
C THR A 89 -2.72 -14.28 16.35
N ASP A 90 -1.54 -14.01 16.89
CA ASP A 90 -1.12 -14.47 18.21
C ASP A 90 -2.00 -13.93 19.34
N ILE A 91 -2.45 -12.67 19.24
CA ILE A 91 -3.30 -12.04 20.25
C ILE A 91 -4.80 -12.26 20.01
N GLY A 92 -5.17 -12.97 18.94
CA GLY A 92 -6.56 -13.27 18.59
C GLY A 92 -7.36 -12.08 18.04
N ASN A 93 -6.71 -10.99 17.61
CA ASN A 93 -7.39 -9.85 17.00
C ASN A 93 -7.83 -10.18 15.57
N ARG A 94 -9.10 -10.57 15.43
CA ARG A 94 -9.70 -10.95 14.15
C ARG A 94 -9.77 -9.80 13.15
N GLN A 95 -10.14 -8.59 13.60
CA GLN A 95 -10.26 -7.43 12.72
C GLN A 95 -8.88 -7.05 12.16
N GLY A 96 -7.86 -6.94 13.01
CA GLY A 96 -6.49 -6.63 12.59
C GLY A 96 -5.91 -7.70 11.66
N ARG A 97 -6.12 -8.99 11.98
CA ARG A 97 -5.70 -10.11 11.14
C ARG A 97 -6.31 -10.02 9.72
N ALA A 98 -7.60 -9.74 9.63
CA ALA A 98 -8.28 -9.60 8.34
C ALA A 98 -7.76 -8.40 7.55
N SER A 99 -7.56 -7.25 8.20
CA SER A 99 -6.98 -6.06 7.57
C SER A 99 -5.56 -6.29 7.06
N ALA A 100 -4.71 -6.99 7.80
CA ALA A 100 -3.34 -7.30 7.38
C ALA A 100 -3.31 -8.29 6.19
N LEU A 101 -4.17 -9.32 6.19
CA LEU A 101 -4.32 -10.23 5.05
C LEU A 101 -4.78 -9.50 3.78
N TRP A 102 -5.74 -8.59 3.94
CA TRP A 102 -6.25 -7.82 2.81
C TRP A 102 -5.21 -6.81 2.28
N GLY A 103 -4.47 -6.16 3.18
CA GLY A 103 -3.34 -5.28 2.83
C GLY A 103 -2.25 -6.02 2.05
N LEU A 104 -1.84 -7.21 2.50
CA LEU A 104 -0.88 -8.06 1.75
C LEU A 104 -1.36 -8.38 0.33
N ALA A 105 -2.63 -8.74 0.18
CA ALA A 105 -3.21 -9.02 -1.12
C ALA A 105 -3.23 -7.76 -2.02
N HIS A 106 -3.51 -6.58 -1.45
CA HIS A 106 -3.44 -5.33 -2.18
C HIS A 106 -2.05 -4.99 -2.68
N VAL A 107 -1.01 -5.12 -1.83
CA VAL A 107 0.38 -4.84 -2.23
C VAL A 107 0.82 -5.81 -3.34
N ARG A 108 0.53 -7.10 -3.19
CA ARG A 108 0.87 -8.13 -4.19
C ARG A 108 0.18 -7.86 -5.53
N ARG A 109 -1.10 -7.47 -5.51
CA ARG A 109 -1.83 -7.09 -6.71
C ARG A 109 -1.20 -5.91 -7.44
N LEU A 110 -0.84 -4.85 -6.70
CA LEU A 110 -0.20 -3.67 -7.30
C LEU A 110 1.15 -4.00 -7.92
N ARG A 111 1.97 -4.82 -7.25
CA ARG A 111 3.24 -5.30 -7.79
C ARG A 111 3.05 -6.06 -9.11
N ASP A 112 2.07 -6.94 -9.18
CA ASP A 112 1.77 -7.71 -10.40
C ASP A 112 1.25 -6.81 -11.56
N GLU A 113 0.53 -5.72 -11.25
CA GLU A 113 0.04 -4.72 -12.23
C GLU A 113 1.19 -3.86 -12.81
N TYR A 114 2.24 -3.58 -12.03
CA TYR A 114 3.44 -2.89 -12.54
C TYR A 114 4.32 -3.78 -13.43
N ASP A 115 4.29 -5.09 -13.21
CA ASP A 115 5.06 -6.09 -13.97
C ASP A 115 4.36 -6.54 -15.29
N GLU A 116 3.32 -5.82 -15.74
CA GLU A 116 2.54 -6.09 -16.98
C GLU A 116 3.39 -6.22 -18.26
N ALA A 117 4.66 -5.80 -18.25
CA ALA A 117 5.60 -5.94 -19.35
C ALA A 117 6.27 -7.32 -19.47
N MET A 118 6.11 -8.22 -18.48
CA MET A 118 6.77 -9.53 -18.49
C MET A 118 5.85 -10.70 -18.89
N THR A 119 6.42 -11.65 -19.63
CA THR A 119 5.79 -12.94 -19.97
C THR A 119 5.25 -13.63 -18.72
N PRO A 120 4.07 -14.28 -18.75
CA PRO A 120 3.54 -15.01 -17.60
C PRO A 120 4.55 -16.04 -17.11
N THR A 121 5.10 -15.82 -15.91
CA THR A 121 6.02 -16.76 -15.28
C THR A 121 5.27 -17.59 -14.24
N PRO A 122 5.73 -18.83 -13.91
CA PRO A 122 5.18 -19.59 -12.79
C PRO A 122 5.17 -18.81 -11.46
N TYR A 123 6.11 -17.87 -11.31
CA TYR A 123 6.17 -16.95 -10.17
C TYR A 123 4.98 -15.98 -10.13
N LYS A 124 4.63 -15.35 -11.27
CA LYS A 124 3.45 -14.46 -11.39
C LYS A 124 2.12 -15.18 -11.10
N PHE A 125 1.97 -16.43 -11.55
CA PHE A 125 0.78 -17.21 -11.20
C PHE A 125 0.69 -17.47 -9.69
N ALA A 126 1.81 -17.78 -9.04
CA ALA A 126 1.85 -18.00 -7.61
C ALA A 126 1.41 -16.74 -6.82
N THR A 127 1.89 -15.54 -7.20
CA THR A 127 1.51 -14.27 -6.54
C THR A 127 0.03 -13.94 -6.72
N ILE A 128 -0.54 -14.21 -7.91
CA ILE A 128 -1.96 -14.05 -8.20
C ILE A 128 -2.81 -15.00 -7.32
N TYR A 129 -2.45 -16.27 -7.23
CA TYR A 129 -3.18 -17.24 -6.40
C TYR A 129 -3.12 -16.86 -4.91
N ASP A 130 -1.96 -16.44 -4.45
CA ASP A 130 -1.74 -15.93 -3.10
C ASP A 130 -2.60 -14.71 -2.78
N THR A 131 -2.72 -13.78 -3.75
CA THR A 131 -3.58 -12.59 -3.65
C THR A 131 -5.05 -12.96 -3.52
N ILE A 132 -5.55 -13.83 -4.40
CA ILE A 132 -6.93 -14.32 -4.36
C ILE A 132 -7.22 -15.01 -3.02
N HIS A 133 -6.28 -15.83 -2.56
CA HIS A 133 -6.39 -16.56 -1.31
C HIS A 133 -6.43 -15.60 -0.11
N GLY A 134 -5.51 -14.63 -0.04
CA GLY A 134 -5.46 -13.61 1.01
C GLY A 134 -6.76 -12.80 1.12
N CYS A 135 -7.29 -12.32 0.00
CA CYS A 135 -8.57 -11.60 -0.05
C CYS A 135 -9.75 -12.46 0.45
N LYS A 136 -9.83 -13.72 0.03
CA LYS A 136 -10.89 -14.64 0.50
C LYS A 136 -10.76 -14.95 1.99
N GLN A 137 -9.55 -15.14 2.50
CA GLN A 137 -9.31 -15.35 3.93
C GLN A 137 -9.70 -14.12 4.75
N ALA A 138 -9.34 -12.92 4.31
CA ALA A 138 -9.77 -11.68 4.95
C ALA A 138 -11.29 -11.58 5.01
N ALA A 139 -11.99 -11.83 3.90
CA ALA A 139 -13.45 -11.81 3.85
C ALA A 139 -14.09 -12.84 4.79
N ALA A 140 -13.54 -14.06 4.86
CA ALA A 140 -14.01 -15.10 5.76
C ALA A 140 -13.87 -14.74 7.24
N ILE A 141 -12.94 -13.84 7.58
CA ILE A 141 -12.77 -13.31 8.94
C ILE A 141 -13.68 -12.10 9.19
N PHE A 142 -13.79 -11.19 8.22
CA PHE A 142 -14.63 -9.98 8.34
C PHE A 142 -16.13 -10.29 8.47
N ASN A 143 -16.62 -11.29 7.75
CA ASN A 143 -18.04 -11.63 7.73
C ASN A 143 -18.60 -11.99 9.13
N PRO A 144 -18.03 -12.94 9.90
CA PRO A 144 -18.54 -13.31 11.21
C PRO A 144 -18.36 -12.22 12.29
N ILE A 145 -17.48 -11.23 12.08
CA ILE A 145 -17.31 -10.09 13.02
C ILE A 145 -18.18 -8.88 12.66
N GLY A 146 -19.09 -9.02 11.68
CA GLY A 146 -20.05 -7.98 11.29
C GLY A 146 -19.51 -6.95 10.31
N ASN A 147 -18.28 -7.08 9.83
CA ASN A 147 -17.67 -6.15 8.88
C ASN A 147 -17.98 -6.56 7.43
N THR A 148 -19.27 -6.58 7.08
CA THR A 148 -19.78 -7.08 5.81
C THR A 148 -19.32 -6.24 4.61
N GLU A 149 -19.12 -4.93 4.81
CA GLU A 149 -18.59 -4.04 3.79
C GLU A 149 -17.16 -4.42 3.39
N ALA A 150 -16.24 -4.56 4.36
CA ALA A 150 -14.87 -4.97 4.07
C ALA A 150 -14.83 -6.38 3.47
N ALA A 151 -15.66 -7.31 3.95
CA ALA A 151 -15.77 -8.64 3.37
C ALA A 151 -16.19 -8.60 1.88
N THR A 152 -17.18 -7.77 1.55
CA THR A 152 -17.67 -7.62 0.17
C THR A 152 -16.60 -7.02 -0.73
N ARG A 153 -15.87 -6.00 -0.26
CA ARG A 153 -14.77 -5.39 -1.00
C ARG A 153 -13.64 -6.39 -1.25
N ALA A 154 -13.22 -7.13 -0.23
CA ALA A 154 -12.18 -8.15 -0.38
C ALA A 154 -12.60 -9.27 -1.37
N LEU A 155 -13.86 -9.72 -1.33
CA LEU A 155 -14.36 -10.69 -2.31
C LEU A 155 -14.42 -10.13 -3.73
N LYS A 156 -14.75 -8.84 -3.88
CA LYS A 156 -14.74 -8.16 -5.17
C LYS A 156 -13.32 -8.12 -5.73
N ASP A 157 -12.33 -7.72 -4.94
CA ASP A 157 -10.92 -7.67 -5.36
C ASP A 157 -10.44 -9.07 -5.79
N ALA A 158 -10.78 -10.12 -5.02
CA ALA A 158 -10.47 -11.50 -5.39
C ALA A 158 -11.09 -11.91 -6.72
N ALA A 159 -12.32 -11.46 -7.01
CA ALA A 159 -13.01 -11.74 -8.26
C ALA A 159 -12.39 -10.99 -9.44
N ASP A 160 -11.98 -9.74 -9.24
CA ASP A 160 -11.36 -8.91 -10.27
C ASP A 160 -9.99 -9.50 -10.66
N VAL A 161 -9.16 -9.87 -9.69
CA VAL A 161 -7.88 -10.57 -9.92
C VAL A 161 -8.10 -11.92 -10.64
N ARG A 162 -9.12 -12.68 -10.24
CA ARG A 162 -9.45 -13.96 -10.90
C ARG A 162 -9.85 -13.79 -12.37
N ARG A 163 -10.56 -12.71 -12.72
CA ARG A 163 -10.93 -12.44 -14.12
C ARG A 163 -9.70 -12.09 -14.96
N LEU A 164 -8.74 -11.37 -14.40
CA LEU A 164 -7.47 -11.07 -15.07
C LEU A 164 -6.69 -12.36 -15.35
N LEU A 165 -6.56 -13.22 -14.34
CA LEU A 165 -5.91 -14.53 -14.48
C LEU A 165 -6.51 -15.36 -15.63
N GLN A 166 -7.84 -15.46 -15.70
CA GLN A 166 -8.52 -16.20 -16.77
C GLN A 166 -8.30 -15.63 -18.17
N ARG A 167 -8.07 -14.32 -18.28
CA ARG A 167 -7.72 -13.68 -19.57
C ARG A 167 -6.30 -14.03 -19.98
N GLU A 168 -5.36 -14.02 -19.03
CA GLU A 168 -3.96 -14.37 -19.30
C GLU A 168 -3.78 -15.85 -19.67
N GLU A 169 -4.52 -16.76 -19.03
CA GLU A 169 -4.48 -18.20 -19.34
C GLU A 169 -5.09 -18.55 -20.72
N ALA A 170 -5.85 -17.63 -21.32
CA ALA A 170 -6.55 -17.84 -22.59
C ALA A 170 -5.79 -17.30 -23.83
N LEU A 171 -4.63 -16.67 -23.62
CA LEU A 171 -3.73 -16.15 -24.67
C LEU A 171 -2.67 -17.20 -25.06
#